data_AF-A0A8T7ASB8-F1
#
_entry.id   AF-A0A8T7ASB8-F1
#
_cell.length_a   1.000
_cell.length_b   1.000
_cell.length_c   1.000
_cell.angle_alpha   90.00
_cell.angle_beta   90.00
_cell.angle_gamma   90.00
#
_symmetry.space_group_name_H-M   'P 1'
#
loop_
_entity.id
_entity.type
_entity.pdbx_description
1 polymer ?
#
loop_
_entity_poly.entity_id
_entity_poly.type
_entity_poly.pdbx_seq_one_letter_code
_entity_poly.pdbx_strand_id
1 'polypeptide(L)'
;MTRFNITIVLACVLLAMLLWIVRSTVGEWTNPQPLVIPDTVATESQAVTFDPDLPVISSGASLAAYLRENGLGGAPLLNDLQIWRLQRGFPDDTHWPTQPLVTQNTGALSATADGAELLQQAAAGNMAAMHRLAENSKFENPVEALDWFDMAMVNGSLYAMLRTADLLASLGDPALAGFRSDPVFAQALNELQQATPPPRVRSLAWSIAAITAGGFALLDASHADRISSLTADMDAANINKACELAQSFVLETAMARRARGGAVFSTDRPLFAVSVADPQDVLPCEIPVQPLVDLSGCITEPFVGPGRRLWQMYFCPSP
;
A
#
# COMPACT_ATOMS: atom_id res chain seq x y z
N MET A 1 54.61 36.59 -2.02
CA MET A 1 53.46 35.92 -1.39
C MET A 1 53.97 34.83 -0.47
N THR A 2 53.70 34.95 0.83
CA THR A 2 54.20 34.07 1.88
C THR A 2 53.46 32.74 1.84
N ARG A 3 54.16 31.63 2.13
CA ARG A 3 53.62 30.26 2.11
C ARG A 3 52.32 30.08 2.92
N PHE A 4 52.06 30.98 3.87
CA PHE A 4 50.86 31.03 4.71
C PHE A 4 49.57 31.30 3.92
N ASN A 5 49.63 32.10 2.84
CA ASN A 5 48.43 32.41 2.05
C ASN A 5 47.98 31.24 1.17
N ILE A 6 48.92 30.35 0.80
CA ILE A 6 48.59 29.18 -0.04
C ILE A 6 47.82 28.15 0.78
N THR A 7 48.17 27.93 2.05
CA THR A 7 47.53 26.93 2.91
C THR A 7 46.08 27.28 3.22
N ILE A 8 45.79 28.57 3.48
CA ILE A 8 44.44 29.05 3.75
C ILE A 8 43.54 28.91 2.52
N VAL A 9 44.06 29.27 1.34
CA VAL A 9 43.31 29.11 0.08
C VAL A 9 43.01 27.64 -0.21
N LEU A 10 43.97 26.74 0.03
CA LEU A 10 43.78 25.30 -0.17
C LEU A 10 42.75 24.71 0.80
N ALA A 11 42.76 25.14 2.06
CA ALA A 11 41.76 24.73 3.05
C ALA A 11 40.36 25.22 2.70
N CYS A 12 40.21 26.47 2.23
CA CYS A 12 38.92 27.01 1.79
C CYS A 12 38.38 26.27 0.56
N VAL A 13 39.23 25.91 -0.40
CA VAL A 13 38.82 25.14 -1.59
C VAL A 13 38.38 23.73 -1.20
N LEU A 14 39.13 23.05 -0.32
CA LEU A 14 38.75 21.73 0.18
C LEU A 14 37.43 21.76 0.97
N LEU A 15 37.22 22.78 1.80
CA LEU A 15 35.96 22.95 2.55
C LEU A 15 34.78 23.19 1.60
N ALA A 16 34.96 24.04 0.58
CA ALA A 16 33.92 24.30 -0.42
C ALA A 16 33.59 23.04 -1.23
N MET A 17 34.59 22.22 -1.57
CA MET A 17 34.40 20.96 -2.28
C MET A 17 33.67 19.93 -1.40
N LEU A 18 34.03 19.83 -0.12
CA LEU A 18 33.32 18.99 0.86
C LEU A 18 31.86 19.42 1.04
N LEU A 19 31.61 20.72 1.20
CA LEU A 19 30.24 21.26 1.32
C LEU A 19 29.42 21.03 0.04
N TRP A 20 30.06 21.09 -1.14
CA TRP A 20 29.41 20.78 -2.41
C TRP A 20 29.04 19.30 -2.52
N ILE A 21 29.93 18.38 -2.13
CA ILE A 21 29.67 16.92 -2.10
C ILE A 21 28.55 16.58 -1.12
N VAL A 22 28.57 17.17 0.08
CA VAL A 22 27.49 16.97 1.06
C VAL A 22 26.16 17.51 0.52
N ARG A 23 26.17 18.67 -0.15
CA ARG A 23 24.95 19.24 -0.74
C ARG A 23 24.43 18.43 -1.93
N SER A 24 25.30 17.87 -2.77
CA SER A 24 24.88 17.06 -3.92
C SER A 24 24.30 15.73 -3.46
N THR A 25 24.93 15.09 -2.47
CA THR A 25 24.44 13.82 -1.90
C THR A 25 23.13 14.01 -1.11
N VAL A 26 23.02 15.04 -0.26
CA VAL A 26 21.77 15.31 0.47
C VAL A 26 20.63 15.79 -0.46
N GLY A 27 20.96 16.46 -1.57
CA GLY A 27 19.98 16.89 -2.58
C GLY A 27 19.35 15.73 -3.35
N GLU A 28 20.08 14.63 -3.54
CA GLU A 28 19.56 13.41 -4.17
C GLU A 28 18.70 12.57 -3.22
N TRP A 29 18.95 12.63 -1.90
CA TRP A 29 18.20 11.85 -0.91
C TRP A 29 16.94 12.54 -0.38
N THR A 30 16.86 13.87 -0.44
CA THR A 30 15.69 14.63 0.04
C THR A 30 14.59 14.80 -1.01
N ASN A 31 14.83 14.33 -2.23
CA ASN A 31 13.82 14.28 -3.27
C ASN A 31 13.77 12.84 -3.80
N PRO A 32 13.12 11.91 -3.07
CA PRO A 32 12.74 10.64 -3.67
C PRO A 32 11.81 11.01 -4.83
N GLN A 33 12.38 11.14 -6.03
CA GLN A 33 11.59 10.99 -7.24
C GLN A 33 10.83 9.69 -6.99
N PRO A 34 9.48 9.72 -6.90
CA PRO A 34 8.74 8.48 -6.86
C PRO A 34 9.27 7.66 -8.02
N LEU A 35 9.58 6.39 -7.79
CA LEU A 35 9.85 5.46 -8.87
C LEU A 35 8.72 5.67 -9.89
N VAL A 36 9.07 6.36 -10.98
CA VAL A 36 8.23 6.42 -12.16
C VAL A 36 8.37 5.03 -12.71
N ILE A 37 7.50 4.13 -12.22
CA ILE A 37 7.12 2.96 -12.98
C ILE A 37 6.83 3.55 -14.37
N PRO A 38 7.58 3.18 -15.42
CA PRO A 38 7.28 3.70 -16.75
C PRO A 38 5.79 3.50 -16.93
N ASP A 39 5.06 4.57 -17.24
CA ASP A 39 3.66 4.48 -17.63
C ASP A 39 3.65 3.38 -18.69
N THR A 40 3.28 2.16 -18.28
CA THR A 40 3.05 1.05 -19.18
C THR A 40 1.98 1.63 -20.05
N VAL A 41 2.41 1.99 -21.26
CA VAL A 41 1.65 2.58 -22.35
C VAL A 41 0.20 2.29 -22.05
N ALA A 42 -0.54 3.31 -21.58
CA ALA A 42 -1.98 3.24 -21.46
C ALA A 42 -2.42 2.83 -22.86
N THR A 43 -2.58 1.52 -23.03
CA THR A 43 -2.84 0.91 -24.32
C THR A 43 -4.19 1.47 -24.63
N GLU A 44 -4.22 2.34 -25.64
CA GLU A 44 -5.36 3.13 -26.06
C GLU A 44 -6.60 2.26 -25.85
N SER A 45 -7.29 2.52 -24.73
CA SER A 45 -8.24 1.54 -24.19
C SER A 45 -9.27 1.39 -25.28
N GLN A 46 -9.42 0.18 -25.84
CA GLN A 46 -10.52 -0.12 -26.74
C GLN A 46 -11.75 0.58 -26.17
N ALA A 47 -12.43 1.39 -26.99
CA ALA A 47 -13.50 2.25 -26.51
C ALA A 47 -14.59 1.38 -25.88
N VAL A 48 -14.49 1.14 -24.58
CA VAL A 48 -15.47 0.36 -23.83
C VAL A 48 -16.71 1.23 -23.82
N THR A 49 -17.72 0.75 -24.54
CA THR A 49 -19.03 1.39 -24.58
C THR A 49 -19.75 0.93 -23.33
N PHE A 50 -19.77 1.78 -22.31
CA PHE A 50 -20.59 1.56 -21.12
C PHE A 50 -22.03 1.92 -21.43
N ASP A 51 -22.94 1.33 -20.65
CA ASP A 51 -24.33 1.76 -20.62
C ASP A 51 -24.36 3.28 -20.35
N PRO A 52 -24.94 4.09 -21.26
CA PRO A 52 -24.98 5.55 -21.12
C PRO A 52 -25.75 6.02 -19.88
N ASP A 53 -26.57 5.16 -19.27
CA ASP A 53 -27.35 5.48 -18.08
C ASP A 53 -26.56 5.32 -16.77
N LEU A 54 -25.34 4.77 -16.82
CA LEU A 54 -24.48 4.63 -15.64
C LEU A 54 -23.89 5.99 -15.21
N PRO A 55 -23.89 6.29 -13.90
CA PRO A 55 -23.27 7.51 -13.39
C PRO A 55 -21.75 7.46 -13.62
N VAL A 56 -21.18 8.60 -14.02
CA VAL A 56 -19.73 8.77 -14.20
C VAL A 56 -19.17 9.50 -12.98
N ILE A 57 -18.34 8.81 -12.19
CA ILE A 57 -17.78 9.30 -10.93
C ILE A 57 -16.26 9.18 -10.99
N SER A 58 -15.57 10.29 -11.27
CA SER A 58 -14.12 10.30 -11.50
C SER A 58 -13.28 10.81 -10.32
N SER A 59 -13.93 11.26 -9.24
CA SER A 59 -13.28 11.85 -8.07
C SER A 59 -14.12 11.67 -6.81
N GLY A 60 -13.51 11.89 -5.64
CA GLY A 60 -14.18 11.87 -4.33
C GLY A 60 -15.20 12.99 -4.23
N ALA A 61 -14.91 14.15 -4.84
CA ALA A 61 -15.85 15.25 -4.92
C ALA A 61 -17.09 14.89 -5.75
N SER A 62 -16.93 14.26 -6.92
CA SER A 62 -18.07 13.78 -7.71
C SER A 62 -18.84 12.66 -7.01
N LEU A 63 -18.15 11.80 -6.25
CA LEU A 63 -18.81 10.76 -5.47
C LEU A 63 -19.65 11.35 -4.34
N ALA A 64 -19.08 12.29 -3.58
CA ALA A 64 -19.79 13.02 -2.54
C ALA A 64 -21.01 13.78 -3.07
N ALA A 65 -20.88 14.37 -4.27
CA ALA A 65 -21.99 15.05 -4.94
C ALA A 65 -23.10 14.06 -5.33
N TYR A 66 -22.74 12.95 -5.97
CA TYR A 66 -23.67 11.88 -6.35
C TYR A 66 -24.44 11.33 -5.13
N LEU A 67 -23.73 10.99 -4.05
CA LEU A 67 -24.33 10.47 -2.82
C LEU A 67 -25.30 11.46 -2.19
N ARG A 68 -24.96 12.76 -2.20
CA ARG A 68 -25.84 13.83 -1.68
C ARG A 68 -27.09 14.02 -2.53
N GLU A 69 -26.95 14.01 -3.86
CA GLU A 69 -28.05 14.19 -4.80
C GLU A 69 -29.06 13.04 -4.75
N ASN A 70 -28.61 11.83 -4.39
CA ASN A 70 -29.45 10.66 -4.20
C ASN A 70 -29.92 10.45 -2.74
N GLY A 71 -29.64 11.39 -1.83
CA GLY A 71 -30.10 11.31 -0.43
C GLY A 71 -29.40 10.24 0.42
N LEU A 72 -28.26 9.70 -0.03
CA LEU A 72 -27.51 8.61 0.60
C LEU A 72 -26.48 9.09 1.64
N GLY A 73 -26.29 10.41 1.75
CA GLY A 73 -25.28 11.02 2.63
C GLY A 73 -23.95 11.20 1.91
N GLY A 74 -23.54 12.45 1.67
CA GLY A 74 -22.29 12.77 0.96
C GLY A 74 -21.05 12.61 1.85
N ALA A 75 -20.55 13.74 2.37
CA ALA A 75 -19.33 13.77 3.18
C ALA A 75 -19.36 12.86 4.44
N PRO A 76 -20.48 12.72 5.18
CA PRO A 76 -20.51 11.84 6.36
C PRO A 76 -20.19 10.37 6.04
N LEU A 77 -20.76 9.85 4.94
CA LEU A 77 -20.59 8.45 4.56
C LEU A 77 -19.15 8.14 4.11
N LEU A 78 -18.54 9.09 3.40
CA LEU A 78 -17.14 9.01 3.00
C LEU A 78 -16.18 9.14 4.19
N ASN A 79 -16.54 9.96 5.19
CA ASN A 79 -15.81 10.04 6.45
C ASN A 79 -15.89 8.72 7.25
N ASP A 80 -17.03 8.05 7.27
CA ASP A 80 -17.17 6.74 7.93
C ASP A 80 -16.30 5.66 7.26
N LEU A 81 -16.24 5.65 5.93
CA LEU A 81 -15.29 4.81 5.20
C LEU A 81 -13.84 5.16 5.56
N GLN A 82 -13.49 6.44 5.65
CA GLN A 82 -12.14 6.87 6.03
C GLN A 82 -11.77 6.40 7.44
N ILE A 83 -12.68 6.56 8.43
CA ILE A 83 -12.49 6.06 9.79
C ILE A 83 -12.28 4.55 9.78
N TRP A 84 -13.09 3.80 9.02
CA TRP A 84 -12.97 2.36 8.89
C TRP A 84 -11.60 1.93 8.34
N ARG A 85 -11.04 2.69 7.39
CA ARG A 85 -9.69 2.48 6.82
C ARG A 85 -8.59 2.86 7.81
N LEU A 86 -8.71 3.99 8.51
CA LEU A 86 -7.75 4.43 9.53
C LEU A 86 -7.61 3.39 10.65
N GLN A 87 -8.72 2.80 11.10
CA GLN A 87 -8.73 1.70 12.08
C GLN A 87 -8.00 0.44 11.59
N ARG A 88 -7.82 0.29 10.28
CA ARG A 88 -7.08 -0.80 9.62
C ARG A 88 -5.68 -0.37 9.16
N GLY A 89 -5.19 0.73 9.72
CA GLY A 89 -3.84 1.24 9.52
C GLY A 89 -3.59 1.85 8.14
N PHE A 90 -4.61 2.22 7.39
CA PHE A 90 -4.39 3.06 6.19
C PHE A 90 -4.03 4.48 6.64
N PRO A 91 -3.03 5.13 6.01
CA PRO A 91 -2.69 6.50 6.35
C PRO A 91 -3.76 7.50 5.85
N ASP A 92 -3.84 8.64 6.52
CA ASP A 92 -4.82 9.72 6.22
C ASP A 92 -4.55 10.45 4.90
N ASP A 93 -3.66 9.98 4.04
CA ASP A 93 -3.43 10.51 2.69
C ASP A 93 -3.85 9.52 1.59
N THR A 94 -4.09 8.26 1.92
CA THR A 94 -4.55 7.23 0.98
C THR A 94 -6.05 7.35 0.67
N HIS A 95 -6.44 8.43 0.00
CA HIS A 95 -7.85 8.69 -0.33
C HIS A 95 -8.21 8.29 -1.77
N TRP A 96 -9.25 7.46 -1.90
CA TRP A 96 -9.88 7.17 -3.17
C TRP A 96 -11.18 7.98 -3.38
N PRO A 97 -11.42 8.55 -4.58
CA PRO A 97 -10.43 9.02 -5.56
C PRO A 97 -10.07 10.48 -5.27
N THR A 98 -8.90 10.70 -4.67
CA THR A 98 -8.17 11.98 -4.63
C THR A 98 -8.93 13.19 -4.07
N GLN A 99 -9.03 13.27 -2.74
CA GLN A 99 -8.74 14.45 -1.90
C GLN A 99 -9.17 14.17 -0.44
N PRO A 100 -8.48 14.73 0.57
CA PRO A 100 -8.91 14.60 1.95
C PRO A 100 -10.26 15.31 2.16
N LEU A 101 -11.27 14.58 2.62
CA LEU A 101 -12.57 15.16 2.95
C LEU A 101 -12.59 15.79 4.34
N VAL A 102 -11.78 15.28 5.27
CA VAL A 102 -11.52 15.84 6.61
C VAL A 102 -10.17 15.30 7.10
N THR A 103 -9.24 16.17 7.52
CA THR A 103 -8.04 15.73 8.26
C THR A 103 -8.45 15.31 9.66
N GLN A 104 -8.45 14.02 9.96
CA GLN A 104 -8.62 13.54 11.33
C GLN A 104 -7.27 13.12 11.91
N ASN A 105 -6.80 13.89 12.89
CA ASN A 105 -5.62 13.62 13.72
C ASN A 105 -5.82 12.35 14.57
N THR A 106 -5.80 11.18 13.96
CA THR A 106 -5.72 9.90 14.67
C THR A 106 -4.26 9.52 14.82
N GLY A 107 -3.58 10.09 15.81
CA GLY A 107 -2.17 9.77 16.11
C GLY A 107 -1.18 10.27 15.05
N ALA A 108 -1.46 11.45 14.48
CA ALA A 108 -0.61 12.09 13.48
C ALA A 108 0.85 12.12 13.97
N LEU A 109 1.70 11.37 13.29
CA LEU A 109 3.14 11.52 13.41
C LEU A 109 3.51 12.95 13.04
N SER A 110 4.41 13.57 13.81
CA SER A 110 5.05 14.78 13.34
C SER A 110 5.72 14.49 11.99
N ALA A 111 5.48 15.32 10.98
CA ALA A 111 6.21 15.23 9.70
C ALA A 111 7.73 15.33 9.90
N THR A 112 8.19 15.86 11.04
CA THR A 112 9.59 15.99 11.42
C THR A 112 10.05 14.98 12.48
N ALA A 113 9.25 13.96 12.81
CA ALA A 113 9.63 12.95 13.80
C ALA A 113 10.97 12.30 13.39
N ASP A 114 11.93 12.29 14.32
CA ASP A 114 13.22 11.65 14.11
C ASP A 114 13.14 10.14 14.35
N GLY A 115 14.23 9.42 14.06
CA GLY A 115 14.26 7.96 14.21
C GLY A 115 14.01 7.47 15.64
N ALA A 116 14.44 8.21 16.66
CA ALA A 116 14.26 7.83 18.06
C ALA A 116 12.80 7.99 18.50
N GLU A 117 12.16 9.09 18.08
CA GLU A 117 10.73 9.32 18.30
C GLU A 117 9.90 8.22 17.62
N LEU A 118 10.22 7.88 16.37
CA LEU A 118 9.52 6.81 15.64
C LEU A 118 9.64 5.46 16.34
N LEU A 119 10.84 5.09 16.80
CA LEU A 119 11.05 3.84 17.54
C LEU A 119 10.25 3.81 18.85
N GLN A 120 10.20 4.92 19.58
CA GLN A 120 9.40 5.02 20.80
C GLN A 120 7.90 4.85 20.52
N GLN A 121 7.40 5.51 19.48
CA GLN A 121 5.98 5.41 19.10
C GLN A 121 5.63 4.01 18.57
N ALA A 122 6.50 3.40 17.77
CA ALA A 122 6.33 2.03 17.30
C ALA A 122 6.33 1.04 18.48
N ALA A 123 7.21 1.22 19.47
CA ALA A 123 7.21 0.41 20.69
C ALA A 123 5.89 0.56 21.49
N ALA A 124 5.21 1.69 21.38
CA ALA A 124 3.88 1.93 21.95
C ALA A 124 2.72 1.40 21.09
N GLY A 125 3.01 0.71 19.97
CA GLY A 125 2.00 0.14 19.07
C GLY A 125 1.47 1.10 18.00
N ASN A 126 2.11 2.27 17.79
CA ASN A 126 1.70 3.19 16.74
C ASN A 126 2.03 2.60 15.35
N MET A 127 0.99 2.18 14.61
CA MET A 127 1.12 1.60 13.27
C MET A 127 1.71 2.59 12.25
N ALA A 128 1.36 3.88 12.33
CA ALA A 128 1.92 4.89 11.43
C ALA A 128 3.43 5.04 11.63
N ALA A 129 3.91 4.93 12.88
CA ALA A 129 5.35 4.94 13.19
C ALA A 129 6.05 3.74 12.57
N MET A 130 5.44 2.55 12.67
CA MET A 130 5.96 1.33 12.03
C MET A 130 5.99 1.46 10.51
N HIS A 131 4.96 2.01 9.87
CA HIS A 131 4.97 2.25 8.42
C HIS A 131 6.09 3.20 8.03
N ARG A 132 6.29 4.28 8.77
CA ARG A 132 7.34 5.25 8.45
C ARG A 132 8.74 4.66 8.64
N LEU A 133 8.95 3.86 9.69
CA LEU A 133 10.19 3.09 9.86
C LEU A 133 10.41 2.12 8.70
N ALA A 134 9.37 1.39 8.28
CA ALA A 134 9.44 0.49 7.13
C ALA A 134 9.81 1.23 5.84
N GLU A 135 9.14 2.35 5.56
CA GLU A 135 9.38 3.17 4.37
C GLU A 135 10.78 3.81 4.37
N ASN A 136 11.31 4.17 5.54
CA ASN A 136 12.69 4.65 5.69
C ASN A 136 13.71 3.53 5.43
N SER A 137 13.45 2.31 5.93
CA SER A 137 14.39 1.19 5.80
C SER A 137 14.36 0.50 4.43
N LYS A 138 13.29 0.62 3.63
CA LYS A 138 13.09 -0.26 2.45
C LYS A 138 14.19 -0.23 1.39
N PHE A 139 14.93 0.87 1.27
CA PHE A 139 16.03 1.01 0.30
C PHE A 139 17.41 0.75 0.89
N GLU A 140 17.57 0.84 2.22
CA GLU A 140 18.83 0.59 2.92
C GLU A 140 18.88 -0.87 3.41
N ASN A 141 17.79 -1.33 4.02
CA ASN A 141 17.61 -2.64 4.60
C ASN A 141 16.17 -3.15 4.37
N PRO A 142 15.88 -3.80 3.23
CA PRO A 142 14.54 -4.27 2.90
C PRO A 142 14.02 -5.36 3.85
N VAL A 143 14.91 -6.11 4.52
CA VAL A 143 14.51 -7.10 5.53
C VAL A 143 13.94 -6.40 6.76
N GLU A 144 14.63 -5.36 7.24
CA GLU A 144 14.11 -4.54 8.35
C GLU A 144 12.79 -3.86 7.98
N ALA A 145 12.63 -3.40 6.74
CA ALA A 145 11.35 -2.86 6.29
C ALA A 145 10.21 -3.89 6.35
N LEU A 146 10.48 -5.14 5.97
CA LEU A 146 9.52 -6.24 6.11
C LEU A 146 9.20 -6.53 7.58
N ASP A 147 10.18 -6.47 8.48
CA ASP A 147 9.97 -6.65 9.93
C ASP A 147 9.08 -5.54 10.53
N TRP A 148 9.28 -4.29 10.09
CA TRP A 148 8.40 -3.18 10.49
C TRP A 148 6.98 -3.33 9.96
N PHE A 149 6.80 -3.78 8.72
CA PHE A 149 5.47 -4.10 8.22
C PHE A 149 4.84 -5.30 8.94
N ASP A 150 5.60 -6.33 9.29
CA ASP A 150 5.10 -7.46 10.10
C ASP A 150 4.59 -6.99 11.46
N MET A 151 5.38 -6.15 12.15
CA MET A 151 4.92 -5.55 13.40
C MET A 151 3.65 -4.72 13.21
N ALA A 152 3.52 -3.98 12.11
CA ALA A 152 2.30 -3.23 11.81
C ALA A 152 1.09 -4.15 11.51
N MET A 153 1.29 -5.26 10.79
CA MET A 153 0.26 -6.28 10.54
C MET A 153 -0.21 -6.93 11.85
N VAL A 154 0.72 -7.26 12.74
CA VAL A 154 0.42 -7.74 14.09
C VAL A 154 -0.28 -6.67 14.94
N ASN A 155 -0.15 -5.38 14.63
CA ASN A 155 -0.96 -4.32 15.25
C ASN A 155 -2.28 -4.04 14.53
N GLY A 156 -2.51 -4.64 13.35
CA GLY A 156 -3.82 -4.70 12.68
C GLY A 156 -3.87 -3.93 11.39
N SER A 157 -2.71 -3.54 10.88
CA SER A 157 -2.60 -2.80 9.63
C SER A 157 -2.81 -3.72 8.43
N LEU A 158 -3.97 -3.61 7.79
CA LEU A 158 -4.20 -4.22 6.48
C LEU A 158 -3.43 -3.46 5.38
N TYR A 159 -3.18 -2.17 5.59
CA TYR A 159 -2.28 -1.39 4.75
C TYR A 159 -0.87 -2.01 4.71
N ALA A 160 -0.32 -2.44 5.85
CA ALA A 160 0.99 -3.10 5.89
C ALA A 160 1.02 -4.41 5.10
N MET A 161 -0.09 -5.15 4.99
CA MET A 161 -0.17 -6.33 4.09
C MET A 161 0.01 -5.92 2.63
N LEU A 162 -0.68 -4.86 2.20
CA LEU A 162 -0.55 -4.32 0.84
C LEU A 162 0.86 -3.79 0.58
N ARG A 163 1.46 -3.08 1.54
CA ARG A 163 2.83 -2.57 1.41
C ARG A 163 3.88 -3.67 1.42
N THR A 164 3.65 -4.75 2.16
CA THR A 164 4.47 -5.96 2.11
C THR A 164 4.39 -6.60 0.73
N ALA A 165 3.19 -6.70 0.16
CA ALA A 165 3.00 -7.19 -1.20
C ALA A 165 3.79 -6.34 -2.22
N ASP A 166 3.71 -5.01 -2.10
CA ASP A 166 4.40 -4.07 -2.99
C ASP A 166 5.91 -4.20 -2.90
N LEU A 167 6.43 -4.22 -1.67
CA LEU A 167 7.86 -4.35 -1.43
C LEU A 167 8.39 -5.67 -1.98
N LEU A 168 7.67 -6.78 -1.76
CA LEU A 168 8.06 -8.09 -2.29
C LEU A 168 7.96 -8.15 -3.83
N ALA A 169 6.98 -7.48 -4.43
CA ALA A 169 6.88 -7.36 -5.89
C ALA A 169 8.11 -6.64 -6.45
N SER A 170 8.46 -5.48 -5.85
CA SER A 170 9.64 -4.72 -6.24
C SER A 170 10.92 -5.53 -6.05
N LEU A 171 11.14 -6.13 -4.89
CA LEU A 171 12.34 -6.93 -4.60
C LEU A 171 12.44 -8.21 -5.45
N GLY A 172 11.32 -8.69 -5.98
CA GLY A 172 11.27 -9.77 -6.96
C GLY A 172 11.65 -9.36 -8.38
N ASP A 173 11.78 -8.06 -8.69
CA ASP A 173 12.12 -7.56 -10.02
C ASP A 173 13.60 -7.84 -10.35
N PRO A 174 13.90 -8.61 -11.42
CA PRO A 174 15.27 -8.83 -11.88
C PRO A 174 16.03 -7.53 -12.20
N ALA A 175 15.36 -6.46 -12.58
CA ALA A 175 15.98 -5.17 -12.90
C ALA A 175 16.65 -4.52 -11.68
N LEU A 176 16.21 -4.82 -10.45
CA LEU A 176 16.85 -4.32 -9.23
C LEU A 176 18.23 -4.94 -8.99
N ALA A 177 18.58 -6.03 -9.68
CA ALA A 177 19.92 -6.61 -9.58
C ALA A 177 21.03 -5.65 -10.04
N GLY A 178 20.71 -4.59 -10.78
CA GLY A 178 21.66 -3.56 -11.20
C GLY A 178 21.97 -2.48 -10.15
N PHE A 179 21.13 -2.32 -9.11
CA PHE A 179 21.26 -1.27 -8.07
C PHE A 179 22.18 -1.67 -6.90
N ARG A 180 23.00 -2.73 -7.06
CA ARG A 180 23.82 -3.38 -6.02
C ARG A 180 25.10 -2.61 -5.63
N SER A 181 25.05 -1.30 -5.40
CA SER A 181 26.24 -0.60 -4.84
C SER A 181 26.40 -0.80 -3.34
N ASP A 182 25.32 -1.11 -2.61
CA ASP A 182 25.35 -1.40 -1.18
C ASP A 182 25.44 -2.93 -0.92
N PRO A 183 26.48 -3.44 -0.23
CA PRO A 183 26.62 -4.87 0.06
C PRO A 183 25.54 -5.41 0.99
N VAL A 184 25.02 -4.61 1.94
CA VAL A 184 23.97 -5.03 2.88
C VAL A 184 22.66 -5.22 2.12
N PHE A 185 22.29 -4.23 1.30
CA PHE A 185 21.13 -4.33 0.43
C PHE A 185 21.23 -5.52 -0.54
N ALA A 186 22.41 -5.72 -1.15
CA ALA A 186 22.63 -6.83 -2.07
C ALA A 186 22.50 -8.20 -1.40
N GLN A 187 22.98 -8.33 -0.15
CA GLN A 187 22.81 -9.55 0.64
C GLN A 187 21.32 -9.79 0.94
N ALA A 188 20.62 -8.80 1.48
CA ALA A 188 19.20 -8.90 1.79
C ALA A 188 18.35 -9.25 0.56
N LEU A 189 18.65 -8.63 -0.59
CA LEU A 189 18.00 -8.94 -1.86
C LEU A 189 18.27 -10.40 -2.30
N ASN A 190 19.51 -10.88 -2.20
CA ASN A 190 19.83 -12.27 -2.54
C ASN A 190 19.10 -13.25 -1.61
N GLU A 191 19.05 -12.98 -0.31
CA GLU A 191 18.31 -13.80 0.66
C GLU A 191 16.82 -13.89 0.32
N LEU A 192 16.20 -12.75 0.00
CA LEU A 192 14.79 -12.71 -0.39
C LEU A 192 14.54 -13.41 -1.73
N GLN A 193 15.42 -13.25 -2.72
CA GLN A 193 15.30 -13.89 -4.03
C GLN A 193 15.50 -15.42 -3.96
N GLN A 194 16.27 -15.91 -3.01
CA GLN A 194 16.49 -17.34 -2.77
C GLN A 194 15.44 -17.97 -1.84
N ALA A 195 14.59 -17.16 -1.20
CA ALA A 195 13.54 -17.65 -0.33
C ALA A 195 12.54 -18.52 -1.13
N THR A 196 12.08 -19.59 -0.49
CA THR A 196 11.00 -20.42 -1.00
C THR A 196 9.78 -20.23 -0.10
N PRO A 197 8.63 -19.81 -0.64
CA PRO A 197 8.34 -19.42 -2.03
C PRO A 197 9.01 -18.10 -2.47
N PRO A 198 9.20 -17.88 -3.79
CA PRO A 198 9.88 -16.68 -4.30
C PRO A 198 9.09 -15.39 -4.01
N PRO A 199 9.74 -14.21 -4.00
CA PRO A 199 9.12 -12.94 -3.64
C PRO A 199 7.82 -12.61 -4.38
N ARG A 200 7.75 -12.88 -5.69
CA ARG A 200 6.53 -12.62 -6.50
C ARG A 200 5.33 -13.47 -6.04
N VAL A 201 5.55 -14.73 -5.65
CA VAL A 201 4.50 -15.60 -5.10
C VAL A 201 4.06 -15.11 -3.72
N ARG A 202 5.02 -14.71 -2.87
CA ARG A 202 4.71 -14.12 -1.55
C ARG A 202 3.97 -12.78 -1.67
N SER A 203 4.32 -11.98 -2.67
CA SER A 203 3.67 -10.71 -2.99
C SER A 203 2.20 -10.93 -3.32
N LEU A 204 1.91 -11.84 -4.27
CA LEU A 204 0.53 -12.21 -4.60
C LEU A 204 -0.22 -12.76 -3.39
N ALA A 205 0.42 -13.61 -2.58
CA ALA A 205 -0.17 -14.14 -1.36
C ALA A 205 -0.54 -13.04 -0.36
N TRP A 206 0.30 -12.03 -0.15
CA TRP A 206 -0.01 -10.90 0.73
C TRP A 206 -1.12 -9.99 0.18
N SER A 207 -1.16 -9.77 -1.15
CA SER A 207 -2.27 -9.05 -1.79
C SER A 207 -3.61 -9.76 -1.56
N ILE A 208 -3.65 -11.08 -1.75
CA ILE A 208 -4.86 -11.89 -1.51
C ILE A 208 -5.18 -11.94 -0.01
N ALA A 209 -4.18 -12.05 0.87
CA ALA A 209 -4.37 -12.04 2.32
C ALA A 209 -5.01 -10.72 2.81
N ALA A 210 -4.60 -9.58 2.25
CA ALA A 210 -5.19 -8.28 2.55
C ALA A 210 -6.68 -8.25 2.20
N ILE A 211 -7.06 -8.77 1.03
CA ILE A 211 -8.47 -8.85 0.60
C ILE A 211 -9.24 -9.85 1.47
N THR A 212 -8.63 -10.99 1.78
CA THR A 212 -9.22 -12.00 2.67
C THR A 212 -9.52 -11.40 4.04
N ALA A 213 -8.59 -10.65 4.63
CA ALA A 213 -8.76 -10.05 5.95
C ALA A 213 -9.66 -8.80 5.93
N GLY A 214 -9.62 -7.99 4.87
CA GLY A 214 -10.26 -6.69 4.80
C GLY A 214 -11.54 -6.59 3.98
N GLY A 215 -11.91 -7.63 3.23
CA GLY A 215 -13.03 -7.58 2.30
C GLY A 215 -12.69 -6.95 0.95
N PHE A 216 -13.65 -7.04 0.03
CA PHE A 216 -13.57 -6.37 -1.27
C PHE A 216 -13.61 -4.85 -1.19
N ALA A 217 -13.93 -4.29 -0.01
CA ALA A 217 -13.76 -2.87 0.28
C ALA A 217 -12.30 -2.39 0.12
N LEU A 218 -11.32 -3.31 0.11
CA LEU A 218 -9.90 -3.00 -0.15
C LEU A 218 -9.46 -3.23 -1.61
N LEU A 219 -10.34 -3.73 -2.47
CA LEU A 219 -10.00 -4.05 -3.85
C LEU A 219 -10.40 -2.89 -4.77
N ASP A 220 -9.50 -1.91 -4.86
CA ASP A 220 -9.57 -0.84 -5.85
C ASP A 220 -8.94 -1.28 -7.20
N ALA A 221 -9.10 -0.45 -8.24
CA ALA A 221 -8.54 -0.75 -9.56
C ALA A 221 -7.01 -0.84 -9.59
N SER A 222 -6.29 -0.08 -8.75
CA SER A 222 -4.83 -0.16 -8.70
C SER A 222 -4.38 -1.50 -8.10
N HIS A 223 -5.07 -1.97 -7.07
CA HIS A 223 -4.83 -3.26 -6.47
C HIS A 223 -5.22 -4.40 -7.42
N ALA A 224 -6.35 -4.28 -8.13
CA ALA A 224 -6.74 -5.24 -9.16
C ALA A 224 -5.70 -5.34 -10.30
N ASP A 225 -5.22 -4.20 -10.79
CA ASP A 225 -4.17 -4.16 -11.82
C ASP A 225 -2.87 -4.79 -11.31
N ARG A 226 -2.53 -4.58 -10.04
CA ARG A 226 -1.36 -5.19 -9.41
C ARG A 226 -1.48 -6.70 -9.33
N ILE A 227 -2.64 -7.23 -8.92
CA ILE A 227 -2.88 -8.68 -8.89
C ILE A 227 -2.76 -9.25 -10.32
N SER A 228 -3.39 -8.62 -11.30
CA SER A 228 -3.29 -9.02 -12.71
C SER A 228 -1.84 -9.04 -13.19
N SER A 229 -1.07 -7.97 -12.94
CA SER A 229 0.35 -7.87 -13.29
C SER A 229 1.21 -8.95 -12.60
N LEU A 230 0.96 -9.23 -11.32
CA LEU A 230 1.67 -10.29 -10.60
C LEU A 230 1.42 -11.67 -11.21
N THR A 231 0.20 -11.92 -11.71
CA THR A 231 -0.20 -13.21 -12.28
C THR A 231 0.16 -13.40 -13.76
N ALA A 232 0.39 -12.32 -14.51
CA ALA A 232 0.54 -12.37 -15.97
C ALA A 232 1.59 -13.37 -16.49
N ASP A 233 2.70 -13.54 -15.76
CA ASP A 233 3.78 -14.47 -16.11
C ASP A 233 3.95 -15.60 -15.08
N MET A 234 2.99 -15.77 -14.17
CA MET A 234 3.04 -16.79 -13.14
C MET A 234 2.34 -18.05 -13.61
N ASP A 235 2.98 -19.21 -13.46
CA ASP A 235 2.33 -20.49 -13.74
C ASP A 235 1.22 -20.81 -12.71
N ALA A 236 0.29 -21.69 -13.10
CA ALA A 236 -0.85 -22.06 -12.26
C ALA A 236 -0.44 -22.68 -10.91
N ALA A 237 0.70 -23.40 -10.84
CA ALA A 237 1.16 -23.99 -9.60
C ALA A 237 1.61 -22.91 -8.59
N ASN A 238 2.31 -21.89 -9.07
CA ASN A 238 2.71 -20.74 -8.28
C ASN A 238 1.53 -19.85 -7.86
N ILE A 239 0.52 -19.68 -8.73
CA ILE A 239 -0.73 -18.99 -8.39
C ILE A 239 -1.47 -19.75 -7.28
N ASN A 240 -1.71 -21.04 -7.46
CA ASN A 240 -2.36 -21.88 -6.45
C ASN A 240 -1.58 -21.85 -5.14
N LYS A 241 -0.24 -21.87 -5.21
CA LYS A 241 0.60 -21.76 -4.04
C LYS A 241 0.43 -20.43 -3.32
N ALA A 242 0.33 -19.32 -4.04
CA ALA A 242 0.06 -18.00 -3.47
C ALA A 242 -1.30 -17.96 -2.76
N CYS A 243 -2.33 -18.58 -3.35
CA CYS A 243 -3.67 -18.66 -2.76
C CYS A 243 -3.69 -19.47 -1.45
N GLU A 244 -2.98 -20.61 -1.39
CA GLU A 244 -2.80 -21.36 -0.14
C GLU A 244 -2.07 -20.53 0.92
N LEU A 245 -0.98 -19.88 0.52
CA LEU A 245 -0.17 -19.06 1.44
C LEU A 245 -0.94 -17.87 1.98
N ALA A 246 -1.82 -17.26 1.19
CA ALA A 246 -2.64 -16.15 1.63
C ALA A 246 -3.48 -16.53 2.86
N GLN A 247 -4.07 -17.74 2.86
CA GLN A 247 -4.82 -18.24 4.01
C GLN A 247 -3.91 -18.46 5.22
N SER A 248 -2.73 -19.07 5.02
CA SER A 248 -1.73 -19.25 6.08
C SER A 248 -1.28 -17.92 6.67
N PHE A 249 -1.01 -16.91 5.85
CA PHE A 249 -0.62 -15.58 6.31
C PHE A 249 -1.70 -14.93 7.18
N VAL A 250 -2.97 -14.98 6.75
CA VAL A 250 -4.08 -14.49 7.58
C VAL A 250 -4.14 -15.22 8.92
N LEU A 251 -4.02 -16.55 8.94
CA LEU A 251 -4.06 -17.35 10.16
C LEU A 251 -2.85 -17.09 11.08
N GLU A 252 -1.64 -16.98 10.53
CA GLU A 252 -0.42 -16.70 11.27
C GLU A 252 -0.45 -15.30 11.87
N THR A 253 -0.82 -14.29 11.09
CA THR A 253 -1.01 -12.92 11.60
C THR A 253 -2.10 -12.89 12.68
N ALA A 254 -3.23 -13.57 12.48
CA ALA A 254 -4.29 -13.71 13.48
C ALA A 254 -3.80 -14.29 14.81
N MET A 255 -2.98 -15.36 14.74
CA MET A 255 -2.39 -16.00 15.91
C MET A 255 -1.40 -15.07 16.62
N ALA A 256 -0.53 -14.39 15.86
CA ALA A 256 0.43 -13.43 16.41
C ALA A 256 -0.28 -12.25 17.09
N ARG A 257 -1.36 -11.74 16.50
CA ARG A 257 -2.24 -10.72 17.08
C ARG A 257 -2.82 -11.14 18.42
N ARG A 258 -3.41 -12.35 18.45
CA ARG A 258 -3.98 -12.92 19.67
C ARG A 258 -2.92 -13.14 20.75
N ALA A 259 -1.71 -13.59 20.37
CA ALA A 259 -0.60 -13.78 21.30
C ALA A 259 -0.15 -12.47 21.97
N ARG A 260 -0.35 -11.32 21.32
CA ARG A 260 -0.11 -9.97 21.88
C ARG A 260 -1.34 -9.35 22.55
N GLY A 261 -2.42 -10.12 22.76
CA GLY A 261 -3.65 -9.64 23.39
C GLY A 261 -4.59 -8.83 22.48
N GLY A 262 -4.30 -8.78 21.18
CA GLY A 262 -5.17 -8.13 20.19
C GLY A 262 -6.30 -9.04 19.69
N ALA A 263 -7.34 -8.43 19.11
CA ALA A 263 -8.36 -9.17 18.35
C ALA A 263 -7.78 -9.67 17.01
N VAL A 264 -8.26 -10.83 16.53
CA VAL A 264 -7.77 -11.51 15.31
C VAL A 264 -7.83 -10.60 14.08
N PHE A 265 -9.02 -10.26 13.60
CA PHE A 265 -9.28 -9.21 12.61
C PHE A 265 -10.69 -8.68 12.89
N SER A 266 -10.92 -7.39 12.67
CA SER A 266 -12.27 -6.85 12.75
C SER A 266 -13.06 -7.30 11.52
N THR A 267 -14.19 -7.93 11.76
CA THR A 267 -15.19 -8.29 10.73
C THR A 267 -16.18 -7.16 10.49
N ASP A 268 -16.00 -6.01 11.12
CA ASP A 268 -16.89 -4.87 10.96
C ASP A 268 -16.82 -4.39 9.51
N ARG A 269 -17.96 -4.39 8.82
CA ARG A 269 -18.06 -3.83 7.47
C ARG A 269 -18.24 -2.31 7.53
N PRO A 270 -17.70 -1.55 6.55
CA PRO A 270 -18.00 -0.13 6.47
C PRO A 270 -19.46 0.06 6.04
N LEU A 271 -20.08 1.19 6.40
CA LEU A 271 -21.43 1.55 5.93
C LEU A 271 -21.49 1.77 4.43
N PHE A 272 -20.34 2.13 3.86
CA PHE A 272 -20.16 2.38 2.44
C PHE A 272 -18.79 1.90 2.00
N ALA A 273 -18.74 1.23 0.86
CA ALA A 273 -17.48 0.86 0.21
C ALA A 273 -17.58 1.06 -1.30
N VAL A 274 -16.41 1.16 -1.93
CA VAL A 274 -16.26 1.17 -3.37
C VAL A 274 -15.26 0.09 -3.73
N SER A 275 -15.61 -0.72 -4.72
CA SER A 275 -14.73 -1.78 -5.25
C SER A 275 -14.86 -1.84 -6.77
N VAL A 276 -13.99 -2.61 -7.40
CA VAL A 276 -14.18 -3.07 -8.78
C VAL A 276 -15.48 -3.87 -8.90
N ALA A 277 -16.07 -3.90 -10.10
CA ALA A 277 -17.43 -4.45 -10.31
C ALA A 277 -17.55 -5.96 -10.05
N ASP A 278 -16.54 -6.74 -10.44
CA ASP A 278 -16.52 -8.20 -10.28
C ASP A 278 -15.29 -8.59 -9.46
N PRO A 279 -15.29 -8.33 -8.13
CA PRO A 279 -14.10 -8.47 -7.31
C PRO A 279 -13.64 -9.92 -7.15
N GLN A 280 -14.55 -10.89 -7.34
CA GLN A 280 -14.21 -12.31 -7.35
C GLN A 280 -13.39 -12.70 -8.60
N ASP A 281 -13.70 -12.12 -9.76
CA ASP A 281 -13.04 -12.44 -11.02
C ASP A 281 -11.61 -11.89 -11.11
N VAL A 282 -11.29 -10.92 -10.26
CA VAL A 282 -9.94 -10.36 -10.12
C VAL A 282 -9.00 -11.32 -9.39
N LEU A 283 -9.53 -12.18 -8.52
CA LEU A 283 -8.72 -13.09 -7.72
C LEU A 283 -8.40 -14.35 -8.53
N PRO A 284 -7.12 -14.70 -8.72
CA PRO A 284 -6.71 -15.80 -9.59
C PRO A 284 -6.86 -17.19 -8.93
N CYS A 285 -7.59 -17.28 -7.81
CA CYS A 285 -7.67 -18.50 -7.01
C CYS A 285 -8.79 -19.41 -7.50
N GLU A 286 -8.47 -20.70 -7.72
CA GLU A 286 -9.47 -21.71 -8.11
C GLU A 286 -10.55 -21.90 -7.03
N ILE A 287 -10.14 -21.89 -5.75
CA ILE A 287 -11.07 -21.86 -4.62
C ILE A 287 -11.41 -20.39 -4.33
N PRO A 288 -12.69 -20.01 -4.35
CA PRO A 288 -13.10 -18.64 -4.06
C PRO A 288 -12.60 -18.19 -2.70
N VAL A 289 -11.97 -17.01 -2.67
CA VAL A 289 -11.57 -16.37 -1.43
C VAL A 289 -12.83 -15.87 -0.74
N GLN A 290 -13.04 -16.31 0.49
CA GLN A 290 -14.12 -15.82 1.34
C GLN A 290 -13.58 -14.73 2.26
N PRO A 291 -13.88 -13.44 2.01
CA PRO A 291 -13.37 -12.38 2.85
C PRO A 291 -14.02 -12.38 4.23
N LEU A 292 -13.27 -11.98 5.25
CA LEU A 292 -13.76 -11.84 6.63
C LEU A 292 -14.73 -10.68 6.79
N VAL A 293 -14.58 -9.63 5.98
CA VAL A 293 -15.51 -8.51 5.91
C VAL A 293 -16.48 -8.79 4.77
N ASP A 294 -17.67 -9.24 5.13
CA ASP A 294 -18.72 -9.64 4.18
C ASP A 294 -19.56 -8.45 3.71
N LEU A 295 -19.60 -8.26 2.39
CA LEU A 295 -20.40 -7.24 1.71
C LEU A 295 -21.64 -7.82 0.99
N SER A 296 -21.89 -9.14 1.08
CA SER A 296 -22.97 -9.83 0.36
C SER A 296 -24.38 -9.34 0.71
N GLY A 297 -24.55 -8.77 1.92
CA GLY A 297 -25.81 -8.18 2.38
C GLY A 297 -25.97 -6.69 2.05
N CYS A 298 -25.07 -6.09 1.27
CA CYS A 298 -25.12 -4.68 0.94
C CYS A 298 -25.88 -4.44 -0.37
N ILE A 299 -26.54 -3.30 -0.49
CA ILE A 299 -27.13 -2.85 -1.75
C ILE A 299 -25.99 -2.40 -2.65
N THR A 300 -25.99 -2.84 -3.90
CA THR A 300 -24.92 -2.53 -4.84
C THR A 300 -25.39 -1.63 -5.97
N GLU A 301 -24.59 -0.63 -6.33
CA GLU A 301 -24.86 0.25 -7.48
C GLU A 301 -23.62 0.35 -8.38
N PRO A 302 -23.73 -0.02 -9.67
CA PRO A 302 -22.62 0.11 -10.61
C PRO A 302 -22.41 1.57 -11.03
N PHE A 303 -21.17 1.94 -11.33
CA PHE A 303 -20.83 3.25 -11.88
C PHE A 303 -19.57 3.19 -12.75
N VAL A 304 -19.38 4.19 -13.60
CA VAL A 304 -18.15 4.36 -14.38
C VAL A 304 -17.17 5.21 -13.58
N GLY A 305 -16.10 4.58 -13.12
CA GLY A 305 -15.08 5.22 -12.29
C GLY A 305 -13.93 5.86 -13.08
N PRO A 306 -12.87 6.31 -12.36
CA PRO A 306 -11.62 6.76 -12.96
C PRO A 306 -11.04 5.73 -13.94
N GLY A 307 -10.42 6.22 -15.00
CA GLY A 307 -9.89 5.37 -16.07
C GLY A 307 -10.97 4.71 -16.95
N ARG A 308 -12.23 5.16 -16.87
CA ARG A 308 -13.38 4.58 -17.59
C ARG A 308 -13.48 3.08 -17.37
N ARG A 309 -13.46 2.66 -16.11
CA ARG A 309 -13.66 1.27 -15.70
C ARG A 309 -15.00 1.12 -15.00
N LEU A 310 -15.55 -0.08 -14.98
CA LEU A 310 -16.75 -0.39 -14.21
C LEU A 310 -16.38 -0.61 -12.75
N TRP A 311 -17.10 0.04 -11.86
CA TRP A 311 -16.96 -0.04 -10.42
C TRP A 311 -18.31 -0.33 -9.78
N GLN A 312 -18.27 -0.68 -8.50
CA GLN A 312 -19.45 -0.93 -7.70
C GLN A 312 -19.36 -0.21 -6.36
N MET A 313 -20.42 0.53 -6.04
CA MET A 313 -20.69 1.06 -4.71
C MET A 313 -21.44 0.01 -3.91
N TYR A 314 -21.10 -0.10 -2.63
CA TYR A 314 -21.74 -1.00 -1.68
C TYR A 314 -22.31 -0.14 -0.54
N PHE A 315 -23.62 -0.22 -0.32
CA PHE A 315 -24.32 0.42 0.77
C PHE A 315 -24.75 -0.63 1.78
N CYS A 316 -24.10 -0.62 2.93
CA CYS A 316 -24.22 -1.65 3.95
C CYS A 316 -24.99 -1.06 5.14
N PRO A 317 -26.32 -1.27 5.24
CA PRO A 317 -27.05 -0.80 6.39
C PRO A 317 -26.45 -1.38 7.68
N SER A 318 -26.44 -0.58 8.75
CA SER A 318 -26.04 -1.07 10.07
C SER A 318 -26.86 -2.32 10.41
N PRO A 319 -26.22 -3.39 10.91
CA PRO A 319 -26.92 -4.60 11.31
C PRO A 319 -27.95 -4.35 12.42
#